data_AF-A0A845SRY7-F1
#
_entry.id   AF-A0A845SRY7-F1
#
_cell.length_a   1.000
_cell.length_b   1.000
_cell.length_c   1.000
_cell.angle_alpha   90.00
_cell.angle_beta   90.00
_cell.angle_gamma   90.00
#
_symmetry.space_group_name_H-M   'P 1'
#
loop_
_entity.id
_entity.type
_entity.pdbx_description
1 polymer ?
#
loop_
_entity_poly.entity_id
_entity_poly.type
_entity_poly.pdbx_seq_one_letter_code
_entity_poly.pdbx_strand_id
1 'polypeptide(L)'
;MKLYENVVIGNFLYGLGVSIGGRLKSGYLPGAVSLLQQTPEDKALGDVLLDFPGTLRLIEFKAQANRSKKELTRYRKLLPTIQEQQEMLSISRRVHWYVETAPFPLKGVEAFFSPYLDAFDTQKPAKKPFALERFIESVADDVISSRNDERDTQEKDYLKLVRWCQGTGETGSGALIVVVDSGGGMEFVALEDLMALNMSHQKWMTYRQERELKMERALELELEKKELRMERGWNYGR
;
A
#
# COMPACT_ATOMS: atom_id res chain seq x y z
N MET A 1 4.28 14.69 -25.80
CA MET A 1 4.87 14.74 -24.44
C MET A 1 5.04 13.31 -23.95
N LYS A 2 6.19 12.98 -23.33
CA LYS A 2 6.41 11.66 -22.73
C LYS A 2 5.90 11.69 -21.29
N LEU A 3 4.95 10.82 -20.95
CA LEU A 3 4.49 10.63 -19.59
C LEU A 3 5.37 9.57 -18.92
N TYR A 4 5.99 9.92 -17.80
CA TYR A 4 6.82 9.00 -17.03
C TYR A 4 5.97 8.26 -15.99
N GLU A 5 6.17 6.96 -15.85
CA GLU A 5 5.43 6.10 -14.92
C GLU A 5 5.54 6.62 -13.48
N ASN A 6 6.74 7.02 -13.05
CA ASN A 6 6.99 7.54 -11.70
C ASN A 6 6.20 8.81 -11.39
N VAL A 7 5.90 9.63 -12.41
CA VAL A 7 5.07 10.83 -12.23
C VAL A 7 3.64 10.43 -11.92
N VAL A 8 3.11 9.41 -12.60
CA VAL A 8 1.76 8.91 -12.32
C VAL A 8 1.69 8.24 -10.95
N ILE A 9 2.69 7.41 -10.62
CA ILE A 9 2.77 6.76 -9.31
C ILE A 9 2.83 7.80 -8.19
N GLY A 10 3.67 8.84 -8.31
CA GLY A 10 3.76 9.90 -7.32
C GLY A 10 2.42 10.63 -7.08
N ASN A 11 1.68 10.95 -8.16
CA ASN A 11 0.36 11.56 -8.06
C ASN A 11 -0.68 10.60 -7.46
N PHE A 12 -0.60 9.31 -7.79
CA PHE A 12 -1.44 8.28 -7.18
C PHE A 12 -1.23 8.22 -5.66
N LEU A 13 0.02 8.12 -5.20
CA LEU A 13 0.36 8.04 -3.78
C LEU A 13 -0.05 9.31 -3.01
N TYR A 14 0.22 10.49 -3.60
CA TYR A 14 -0.21 11.76 -3.02
C TYR A 14 -1.73 11.84 -2.90
N GLY A 15 -2.45 11.55 -3.99
CA GLY A 15 -3.91 11.58 -4.00
C GLY A 15 -4.52 10.55 -3.05
N LEU A 16 -3.94 9.36 -2.93
CA LEU A 16 -4.35 8.35 -1.96
C LEU A 16 -4.20 8.85 -0.52
N GLY A 17 -3.05 9.44 -0.18
CA GLY A 17 -2.83 10.02 1.14
C GLY A 17 -3.85 11.11 1.49
N VAL A 18 -4.11 12.04 0.55
CA VAL A 18 -5.13 13.10 0.72
C VAL A 18 -6.53 12.49 0.88
N SER A 19 -6.86 11.48 0.07
CA SER A 19 -8.17 10.82 0.05
C SER A 19 -8.47 10.05 1.34
N ILE A 20 -7.47 9.33 1.86
CA ILE A 20 -7.54 8.63 3.16
C ILE A 20 -7.62 9.67 4.29
N GLY A 21 -6.72 10.65 4.32
CA GLY A 21 -6.69 11.68 5.35
C GLY A 21 -8.02 12.45 5.47
N GLY A 22 -8.63 12.83 4.34
CA GLY A 22 -9.94 13.49 4.33
C GLY A 22 -11.10 12.63 4.84
N ARG A 23 -10.96 11.30 4.81
CA ARG A 23 -11.96 10.35 5.35
C ARG A 23 -11.74 10.03 6.82
N LEU A 24 -10.52 10.21 7.33
CA LEU A 24 -10.18 10.05 8.73
C LEU A 24 -10.73 11.24 9.54
N LYS A 25 -12.00 11.16 9.94
CA LYS A 25 -12.69 12.22 10.70
C LYS A 25 -12.02 12.55 12.05
N SER A 26 -11.40 11.57 12.69
CA SER A 26 -10.55 11.67 13.89
C SER A 26 -9.98 10.28 14.18
N GLY A 27 -8.67 10.15 14.38
CA GLY A 27 -8.01 8.87 14.60
C GLY A 27 -6.81 8.66 13.68
N TYR A 28 -6.20 7.49 13.80
CA TYR A 28 -5.05 7.07 13.01
C TYR A 28 -5.39 5.80 12.26
N LEU A 29 -4.77 5.66 11.09
CA LEU A 29 -4.87 4.45 10.30
C LEU A 29 -3.48 3.82 10.20
N PRO A 30 -3.25 2.67 10.87
CA PRO A 30 -2.03 1.91 10.65
C PRO A 30 -2.07 1.35 9.22
N GLY A 31 -0.98 1.51 8.49
CA GLY A 31 -0.85 0.94 7.16
C GLY A 31 0.55 1.16 6.61
N ALA A 32 0.82 0.51 5.48
CA ALA A 32 2.07 0.64 4.78
C ALA A 32 1.80 0.89 3.30
N VAL A 33 2.56 1.84 2.77
CA VAL A 33 2.54 2.21 1.36
C VAL A 33 3.98 2.07 0.88
N SER A 34 4.25 0.98 0.17
CA SER A 34 5.60 0.65 -0.30
C SER A 34 5.70 0.91 -1.80
N LEU A 35 6.48 1.93 -2.17
CA LEU A 35 6.94 2.11 -3.54
C LEU A 35 8.10 1.14 -3.77
N LEU A 36 7.83 0.06 -4.51
CA LEU A 36 8.79 -1.00 -4.78
C LEU A 36 9.67 -0.68 -5.99
N GLN A 37 9.29 0.29 -6.81
CA GLN A 37 10.04 0.69 -7.99
C GLN A 37 11.50 1.07 -7.63
N GLN A 38 12.47 0.59 -8.42
CA GLN A 38 13.91 0.77 -8.19
C GLN A 38 14.47 0.05 -6.94
N THR A 39 13.69 -0.81 -6.28
CA THR A 39 14.19 -1.76 -5.27
C THR A 39 14.47 -3.14 -5.89
N PRO A 40 15.17 -4.06 -5.19
CA PRO A 40 15.28 -5.45 -5.66
C PRO A 40 13.92 -6.12 -5.89
N GLU A 41 12.89 -5.73 -5.14
CA GLU A 41 11.54 -6.30 -5.16
C GLU A 41 10.66 -5.75 -6.31
N ASP A 42 11.08 -4.66 -6.97
CA ASP A 42 10.51 -4.17 -8.26
C ASP A 42 10.46 -5.31 -9.30
N LYS A 43 11.52 -6.14 -9.31
CA LYS A 43 11.62 -7.28 -10.23
C LYS A 43 10.78 -8.47 -9.78
N ALA A 44 10.28 -8.48 -8.55
CA ALA A 44 9.73 -9.65 -7.87
C ALA A 44 8.23 -9.55 -7.55
N LEU A 45 7.67 -8.36 -7.30
CA LEU A 45 6.27 -8.20 -6.90
C LEU A 45 5.50 -7.24 -7.80
N GLY A 46 5.91 -5.98 -7.90
CA GLY A 46 5.26 -4.96 -8.73
C GLY A 46 5.77 -3.56 -8.39
N ASP A 47 5.09 -2.52 -8.84
CA ASP A 47 5.54 -1.13 -8.62
C ASP A 47 5.13 -0.58 -7.23
N VAL A 48 3.91 -0.87 -6.76
CA VAL A 48 3.38 -0.38 -5.48
C VAL A 48 2.68 -1.49 -4.71
N LEU A 49 2.98 -1.61 -3.41
CA LEU A 49 2.27 -2.47 -2.47
C LEU A 49 1.61 -1.60 -1.39
N LEU A 50 0.29 -1.72 -1.27
CA LEU A 50 -0.52 -1.12 -0.21
C LEU A 50 -0.96 -2.22 0.74
N ASP A 51 -0.69 -2.04 2.02
CA ASP A 51 -1.12 -2.95 3.08
C ASP A 51 -1.78 -2.14 4.21
N PHE A 52 -3.10 -2.22 4.25
CA PHE A 52 -3.94 -1.64 5.29
C PHE A 52 -4.79 -2.75 5.91
N PRO A 53 -5.31 -2.57 7.13
CA PRO A 53 -6.22 -3.52 7.75
C PRO A 53 -7.35 -3.96 6.81
N GLY A 54 -7.34 -5.24 6.42
CA GLY A 54 -8.31 -5.85 5.51
C GLY A 54 -8.25 -5.39 4.05
N THR A 55 -7.24 -4.59 3.66
CA THR A 55 -7.03 -4.13 2.28
C THR A 55 -5.56 -4.27 1.87
N LEU A 56 -5.30 -5.31 1.08
CA LEU A 56 -4.05 -5.48 0.35
C LEU A 56 -4.22 -5.13 -1.14
N ARG A 57 -3.31 -4.33 -1.70
CA ARG A 57 -3.25 -4.03 -3.14
C ARG A 57 -1.80 -4.09 -3.64
N LEU A 58 -1.57 -4.92 -4.64
CA LEU A 58 -0.36 -4.94 -5.45
C LEU A 58 -0.68 -4.31 -6.80
N ILE A 59 0.03 -3.25 -7.17
CA ILE A 59 -0.29 -2.42 -8.34
C ILE A 59 0.92 -2.30 -9.25
N GLU A 60 0.73 -2.68 -10.52
CA GLU A 60 1.72 -2.54 -11.59
C GLU A 60 1.29 -1.38 -12.51
N PHE A 61 2.15 -0.37 -12.65
CA PHE A 61 1.95 0.76 -13.55
C PHE A 61 2.75 0.56 -14.84
N LYS A 62 2.10 0.78 -15.99
CA LYS A 62 2.76 0.78 -17.30
C LYS A 62 2.28 1.91 -18.18
N ALA A 63 3.20 2.59 -18.84
CA ALA A 63 2.86 3.48 -19.94
C ALA A 63 2.41 2.64 -21.15
N GLN A 64 1.32 3.04 -21.82
CA GLN A 64 0.78 2.34 -22.98
C GLN A 64 1.83 2.14 -24.08
N ALA A 65 2.72 3.12 -24.25
CA ALA A 65 3.81 3.07 -25.22
C ALA A 65 4.94 2.07 -24.86
N ASN A 66 4.98 1.58 -23.61
CA ASN A 66 6.05 0.74 -23.06
C ASN A 66 5.52 -0.62 -22.54
N ARG A 67 4.57 -1.24 -23.24
CA ARG A 67 4.12 -2.59 -22.88
C ARG A 67 5.27 -3.60 -23.02
N SER A 68 5.64 -4.21 -21.90
CA SER A 68 6.70 -5.21 -21.85
C SER A 68 6.18 -6.62 -22.11
N LYS A 69 6.91 -7.41 -22.90
CA LYS A 69 6.64 -8.86 -23.07
C LYS A 69 6.82 -9.65 -21.75
N LYS A 70 7.52 -9.08 -20.76
CA LYS A 70 7.77 -9.73 -19.46
C LYS A 70 6.48 -9.98 -18.69
N GLU A 71 5.55 -9.02 -18.70
CA GLU A 71 4.26 -9.17 -18.02
C GLU A 71 3.42 -10.28 -18.63
N LEU A 72 3.43 -10.41 -19.95
CA LEU A 72 2.74 -11.50 -20.62
C LEU A 72 3.32 -12.88 -20.23
N THR A 73 4.63 -12.97 -20.03
CA THR A 73 5.28 -14.19 -19.53
C THR A 73 4.86 -14.50 -18.08
N ARG A 74 4.80 -13.48 -17.21
CA ARG A 74 4.34 -13.62 -15.81
C ARG A 74 2.88 -14.09 -15.75
N TYR A 75 2.00 -13.45 -16.52
CA TYR A 75 0.60 -13.87 -16.68
C TYR A 75 0.46 -15.33 -17.13
N ARG A 76 1.24 -15.76 -18.13
CA ARG A 76 1.23 -17.14 -18.65
C ARG A 76 1.73 -18.18 -17.64
N LYS A 77 2.46 -17.78 -16.60
CA LYS A 77 2.80 -18.65 -15.47
C LYS A 77 1.72 -18.63 -14.40
N LEU A 78 1.24 -17.43 -14.04
CA LEU A 78 0.32 -17.23 -12.94
C LEU A 78 -1.05 -17.86 -13.20
N LEU A 79 -1.66 -17.57 -14.36
CA LEU A 79 -3.03 -18.01 -14.64
C LEU A 79 -3.18 -19.54 -14.56
N PRO A 80 -2.35 -20.37 -15.21
CA PRO A 80 -2.47 -21.82 -15.11
C PRO A 80 -2.36 -22.36 -13.69
N THR A 81 -1.63 -21.69 -12.79
CA THR A 81 -1.47 -22.14 -11.39
C THR A 81 -2.74 -21.95 -10.56
N ILE A 82 -3.58 -20.96 -10.90
CA ILE A 82 -4.78 -20.61 -10.09
C ILE A 82 -6.10 -20.70 -10.85
N GLN A 83 -6.10 -21.02 -12.15
CA GLN A 83 -7.31 -21.03 -12.98
C GLN A 83 -8.41 -21.98 -12.48
N GLU A 84 -8.06 -23.05 -11.76
CA GLU A 84 -9.01 -24.01 -11.18
C GLU A 84 -9.40 -23.66 -9.73
N GLN A 85 -8.76 -22.65 -9.14
CA GLN A 85 -8.94 -22.25 -7.75
C GLN A 85 -9.77 -20.96 -7.70
N GLN A 86 -11.10 -21.07 -7.63
CA GLN A 86 -11.99 -19.90 -7.71
C GLN A 86 -11.72 -18.85 -6.63
N GLU A 87 -11.37 -19.30 -5.43
CA GLU A 87 -11.01 -18.41 -4.33
C GLU A 87 -9.73 -17.62 -4.64
N MET A 88 -8.69 -18.27 -5.18
CA MET A 88 -7.46 -17.59 -5.60
C MET A 88 -7.67 -16.66 -6.80
N LEU A 89 -8.58 -16.99 -7.71
CA LEU A 89 -8.98 -16.09 -8.78
C LEU A 89 -9.68 -14.84 -8.24
N SER A 90 -10.52 -14.99 -7.22
CA SER A 90 -11.17 -13.86 -6.53
C SER A 90 -10.15 -12.98 -5.81
N ILE A 91 -9.22 -13.59 -5.07
CA ILE A 91 -8.12 -12.89 -4.39
C ILE A 91 -7.26 -12.15 -5.40
N SER A 92 -6.83 -12.83 -6.47
CA SER A 92 -6.01 -12.24 -7.54
C SER A 92 -6.64 -10.97 -8.10
N ARG A 93 -7.95 -10.99 -8.38
CA ARG A 93 -8.63 -9.83 -8.96
C ARG A 93 -8.84 -8.68 -8.00
N ARG A 94 -8.88 -8.96 -6.69
CA ARG A 94 -9.01 -7.96 -5.65
C ARG A 94 -7.67 -7.34 -5.27
N VAL A 95 -6.63 -8.16 -5.19
CA VAL A 95 -5.30 -7.75 -4.71
C VAL A 95 -4.46 -7.19 -5.84
N HIS A 96 -4.42 -7.81 -7.02
CA HIS A 96 -3.43 -7.50 -8.04
C HIS A 96 -4.04 -6.71 -9.20
N TRP A 97 -3.53 -5.49 -9.39
CA TRP A 97 -4.03 -4.53 -10.35
C TRP A 97 -2.97 -4.16 -11.38
N TYR A 98 -3.41 -3.98 -12.62
CA TYR A 98 -2.61 -3.45 -13.71
C TYR A 98 -3.19 -2.09 -14.14
N VAL A 99 -2.32 -1.08 -14.15
CA VAL A 99 -2.66 0.30 -14.47
C VAL A 99 -1.91 0.71 -15.71
N GLU A 100 -2.64 0.90 -16.80
CA GLU A 100 -2.08 1.44 -18.03
C GLU A 100 -2.34 2.94 -18.13
N THR A 101 -1.32 3.71 -18.50
CA THR A 101 -1.42 5.17 -18.58
C THR A 101 -1.03 5.66 -19.97
N ALA A 102 -1.75 6.66 -20.46
CA ALA A 102 -1.49 7.31 -21.73
C ALA A 102 -1.64 8.84 -21.60
N PRO A 103 -0.83 9.64 -22.31
CA PRO A 103 -1.10 11.06 -22.42
C PRO A 103 -2.45 11.29 -23.10
N PHE A 104 -3.32 12.09 -22.51
CA PHE A 104 -4.61 12.45 -23.11
C PHE A 104 -4.63 13.95 -23.47
N PRO A 105 -4.80 14.31 -24.75
CA PRO A 105 -4.90 15.71 -25.15
C PRO A 105 -6.01 16.43 -24.36
N LEU A 106 -5.71 17.61 -23.80
CA LEU A 106 -6.62 18.46 -23.02
C LEU A 106 -6.95 18.00 -21.58
N LYS A 107 -6.81 16.71 -21.24
CA LYS A 107 -7.06 16.20 -19.86
C LYS A 107 -5.79 15.75 -19.12
N GLY A 108 -4.62 15.84 -19.76
CA GLY A 108 -3.34 15.49 -19.17
C GLY A 108 -3.02 13.99 -19.30
N VAL A 109 -3.70 13.15 -18.53
CA VAL A 109 -3.45 11.70 -18.47
C VAL A 109 -4.77 10.93 -18.50
N GLU A 110 -4.83 9.88 -19.30
CA GLU A 110 -5.85 8.85 -19.22
C GLU A 110 -5.24 7.59 -18.61
N ALA A 111 -5.96 6.98 -17.67
CA ALA A 111 -5.56 5.76 -17.00
C ALA A 111 -6.61 4.67 -17.20
N PHE A 112 -6.15 3.43 -17.29
CA PHE A 112 -6.97 2.24 -17.44
C PHE A 112 -6.61 1.29 -16.32
N PHE A 113 -7.58 1.02 -15.45
CA PHE A 113 -7.43 0.13 -14.32
C PHE A 113 -8.08 -1.20 -14.64
N SER A 114 -7.38 -2.29 -14.37
CA SER A 114 -7.93 -3.62 -14.55
C SER A 114 -7.32 -4.58 -13.53
N PRO A 115 -8.08 -5.57 -13.03
CA PRO A 115 -7.47 -6.71 -12.39
C PRO A 115 -6.37 -7.30 -13.28
N TYR A 116 -5.23 -7.68 -12.69
CA TYR A 116 -4.03 -8.05 -13.45
C TYR A 116 -4.30 -9.16 -14.48
N LEU A 117 -4.99 -10.24 -14.06
CA LEU A 117 -5.34 -11.33 -14.96
C LEU A 117 -6.23 -10.88 -16.13
N ASP A 118 -7.14 -9.96 -15.85
CA ASP A 118 -8.11 -9.49 -16.84
C ASP A 118 -7.46 -8.54 -17.85
N ALA A 119 -6.36 -7.87 -17.48
CA ALA A 119 -5.61 -6.98 -18.38
C ALA A 119 -4.94 -7.70 -19.55
N PHE A 120 -4.73 -9.03 -19.45
CA PHE A 120 -4.11 -9.87 -20.46
C PHE A 120 -5.05 -10.93 -21.04
N ASP A 121 -6.29 -11.00 -20.56
CA ASP A 121 -7.31 -11.89 -21.08
C ASP A 121 -7.89 -11.34 -22.39
N THR A 122 -7.61 -12.02 -23.50
CA THR A 122 -8.07 -11.61 -24.84
C THR A 122 -9.56 -11.84 -25.07
N GLN A 123 -10.24 -12.59 -24.18
CA GLN A 123 -11.68 -12.86 -24.31
C GLN A 123 -12.55 -11.85 -23.55
N LYS A 124 -11.96 -11.02 -22.67
CA LYS A 124 -12.68 -10.01 -21.89
C LYS A 124 -12.78 -8.67 -22.64
N PRO A 125 -13.85 -7.89 -22.39
CA PRO A 125 -14.06 -6.63 -23.09
C PRO A 125 -12.91 -5.64 -22.86
N ALA A 126 -12.72 -4.75 -23.84
CA ALA A 126 -11.64 -3.77 -23.87
C ALA A 126 -11.53 -2.97 -22.57
N LYS A 127 -10.27 -2.65 -22.20
CA LYS A 127 -9.91 -1.79 -21.06
C LYS A 127 -10.83 -0.57 -21.03
N LYS A 128 -11.56 -0.36 -19.94
CA LYS A 128 -12.40 0.83 -19.80
C LYS A 128 -11.56 1.98 -19.24
N PRO A 129 -11.67 3.19 -19.83
CA PRO A 129 -11.09 4.38 -19.23
C PRO A 129 -11.61 4.50 -17.80
N PHE A 130 -10.70 4.71 -16.86
CA PHE A 130 -11.07 4.87 -15.47
C PHE A 130 -10.24 5.99 -14.87
N ALA A 131 -10.94 7.03 -14.42
CA ALA A 131 -10.31 8.20 -13.82
C ALA A 131 -9.48 7.76 -12.60
N LEU A 132 -8.23 8.22 -12.56
CA LEU A 132 -7.28 7.91 -11.49
C LEU A 132 -7.87 8.29 -10.12
N GLU A 133 -8.58 9.41 -10.08
CA GLU A 133 -9.28 9.94 -8.92
C GLU A 133 -10.34 8.97 -8.39
N ARG A 134 -11.14 8.36 -9.28
CA ARG A 134 -12.17 7.39 -8.86
C ARG A 134 -11.57 6.11 -8.33
N PHE A 135 -10.39 5.72 -8.83
CA PHE A 135 -9.69 4.56 -8.29
C PHE A 135 -9.13 4.86 -6.90
N ILE A 136 -8.50 6.01 -6.74
CA ILE A 136 -8.03 6.51 -5.45
C ILE A 136 -9.18 6.56 -4.43
N GLU A 137 -10.34 7.08 -4.82
CA GLU A 137 -11.54 7.11 -3.98
C GLU A 137 -11.97 5.69 -3.59
N SER A 138 -12.04 4.76 -4.54
CA SER A 138 -12.44 3.37 -4.25
C SER A 138 -11.47 2.66 -3.30
N VAL A 139 -10.16 2.84 -3.48
CA VAL A 139 -9.15 2.25 -2.58
C VAL A 139 -9.26 2.88 -1.20
N ALA A 140 -9.43 4.20 -1.11
CA ALA A 140 -9.62 4.87 0.17
C ALA A 140 -10.90 4.41 0.89
N ASP A 141 -12.00 4.19 0.16
CA ASP A 141 -13.24 3.67 0.74
C ASP A 141 -13.06 2.23 1.26
N ASP A 142 -12.37 1.37 0.50
CA ASP A 142 -12.03 0.00 0.92
C ASP A 142 -11.20 -0.01 2.20
N VAL A 143 -10.17 0.84 2.25
CA VAL A 143 -9.28 0.99 3.40
C VAL A 143 -10.02 1.43 4.67
N ILE A 144 -10.98 2.35 4.54
CA ILE A 144 -11.73 2.88 5.69
C ILE A 144 -12.86 1.94 6.13
N SER A 145 -13.44 1.16 5.20
CA SER A 145 -14.58 0.27 5.48
C SER A 145 -14.19 -1.13 5.93
N SER A 146 -12.97 -1.59 5.63
CA SER A 146 -12.51 -2.94 5.94
C SER A 146 -12.22 -3.12 7.43
N ARG A 147 -12.99 -4.00 8.09
CA ARG A 147 -12.86 -4.29 9.54
C ARG A 147 -12.47 -5.73 9.90
N ASN A 148 -12.29 -6.63 8.92
CA ASN A 148 -12.11 -8.08 9.19
C ASN A 148 -10.80 -8.66 8.66
N ASP A 149 -10.17 -9.44 9.54
CA ASP A 149 -8.76 -9.87 9.58
C ASP A 149 -8.53 -11.32 9.09
N GLU A 150 -9.59 -12.07 8.78
CA GLU A 150 -9.48 -13.50 8.43
C GLU A 150 -8.85 -13.74 7.04
N ARG A 151 -8.67 -12.69 6.23
CA ARG A 151 -8.27 -12.79 4.81
C ARG A 151 -6.76 -12.78 4.59
N ASP A 152 -5.97 -12.58 5.65
CA ASP A 152 -4.52 -12.37 5.57
C ASP A 152 -3.73 -13.56 5.01
N THR A 153 -4.11 -14.79 5.35
CA THR A 153 -3.29 -15.97 5.00
C THR A 153 -3.33 -16.28 3.50
N GLN A 154 -4.52 -16.20 2.89
CA GLN A 154 -4.70 -16.53 1.48
C GLN A 154 -4.16 -15.42 0.57
N GLU A 155 -4.27 -14.16 0.99
CA GLU A 155 -3.64 -13.03 0.31
C GLU A 155 -2.11 -13.14 0.35
N LYS A 156 -1.54 -13.60 1.47
CA LYS A 156 -0.10 -13.91 1.58
C LYS A 156 0.33 -15.01 0.62
N ASP A 157 -0.42 -16.11 0.56
CA ASP A 157 -0.07 -17.21 -0.33
C ASP A 157 -0.18 -16.81 -1.79
N TYR A 158 -1.13 -15.93 -2.11
CA TYR A 158 -1.19 -15.27 -3.42
C TYR A 158 0.06 -14.41 -3.71
N LEU A 159 0.51 -13.55 -2.78
CA LEU A 159 1.73 -12.75 -2.99
C LEU A 159 2.99 -13.62 -3.18
N LYS A 160 3.13 -14.70 -2.41
CA LYS A 160 4.22 -15.68 -2.60
C LYS A 160 4.18 -16.30 -3.98
N LEU A 161 2.99 -16.62 -4.48
CA LEU A 161 2.81 -17.15 -5.82
C LEU A 161 3.18 -16.14 -6.91
N VAL A 162 2.76 -14.87 -6.77
CA VAL A 162 3.16 -13.79 -7.68
C VAL A 162 4.69 -13.69 -7.71
N ARG A 163 5.33 -13.64 -6.54
CA ARG A 163 6.79 -13.62 -6.42
C ARG A 163 7.47 -14.78 -7.13
N TRP A 164 6.97 -16.00 -6.90
CA TRP A 164 7.49 -17.21 -7.56
C TRP A 164 7.38 -17.12 -9.09
N CYS A 165 6.28 -16.56 -9.61
CA CYS A 165 6.09 -16.36 -11.05
C CYS A 165 7.11 -15.38 -11.66
N GLN A 166 7.62 -14.42 -10.86
CA GLN A 166 8.58 -13.41 -11.32
C GLN A 166 10.04 -13.90 -11.30
N GLY A 167 10.41 -14.83 -10.41
CA GLY A 167 11.72 -15.52 -10.40
C GLY A 167 12.53 -15.30 -9.11
N THR A 168 13.75 -15.86 -9.08
CA THR A 168 14.66 -15.81 -7.92
C THR A 168 15.52 -14.53 -7.95
N GLY A 169 14.98 -13.43 -7.40
CA GLY A 169 15.76 -12.24 -7.05
C GLY A 169 16.19 -12.27 -5.59
N GLU A 170 17.28 -11.56 -5.24
CA GLU A 170 17.70 -11.37 -3.85
C GLU A 170 16.55 -10.74 -3.02
N THR A 171 16.21 -11.40 -1.91
CA THR A 171 15.30 -10.90 -0.87
C THR A 171 16.03 -9.82 -0.08
N GLY A 172 15.55 -8.57 -0.08
CA GLY A 172 16.24 -7.53 0.67
C GLY A 172 15.65 -6.13 0.69
N SER A 173 14.38 -5.92 0.32
CA SER A 173 13.78 -4.60 0.50
C SER A 173 13.00 -4.55 1.80
N GLY A 174 13.40 -3.65 2.68
CA GLY A 174 12.60 -3.29 3.82
C GLY A 174 11.39 -2.44 3.43
N ALA A 175 10.28 -2.60 4.14
CA ALA A 175 9.10 -1.76 3.98
C ALA A 175 9.10 -0.62 4.99
N LEU A 176 8.53 0.52 4.66
CA LEU A 176 8.29 1.58 5.62
C LEU A 176 6.79 1.63 5.95
N ILE A 177 6.44 1.23 7.15
CA ILE A 177 5.10 1.51 7.70
C ILE A 177 5.00 3.01 7.93
N VAL A 178 3.90 3.62 7.49
CA VAL A 178 3.60 5.03 7.75
C VAL A 178 2.31 5.08 8.57
N VAL A 179 2.43 5.44 9.84
CA VAL A 179 1.25 5.71 10.68
C VAL A 179 0.93 7.19 10.54
N VAL A 180 -0.25 7.50 10.02
CA VAL A 180 -0.75 8.87 9.90
C VAL A 180 -1.84 9.09 10.95
N ASP A 181 -1.63 10.06 11.83
CA ASP A 181 -2.65 10.49 12.78
C ASP A 181 -3.53 11.62 12.23
N SER A 182 -4.65 11.90 12.92
CA SER A 182 -5.60 12.95 12.52
C SER A 182 -5.08 14.38 12.66
N GLY A 183 -3.91 14.59 13.26
CA GLY A 183 -3.21 15.86 13.32
C GLY A 183 -2.18 16.04 12.19
N GLY A 184 -2.00 15.04 11.32
CA GLY A 184 -0.99 15.04 10.26
C GLY A 184 0.40 14.59 10.71
N GLY A 185 0.53 14.05 11.93
CA GLY A 185 1.74 13.39 12.39
C GLY A 185 2.01 12.12 11.58
N MET A 186 3.26 11.92 11.17
CA MET A 186 3.72 10.74 10.44
C MET A 186 4.81 10.03 11.24
N GLU A 187 4.61 8.75 11.54
CA GLU A 187 5.63 7.88 12.14
C GLU A 187 6.04 6.77 11.19
N PHE A 188 7.33 6.42 11.21
CA PHE A 188 7.94 5.46 10.30
C PHE A 188 8.46 4.22 11.05
N VAL A 189 8.14 3.02 10.56
CA VAL A 189 8.76 1.76 11.03
C VAL A 189 9.36 1.03 9.84
N ALA A 190 10.67 0.82 9.88
CA ALA A 190 11.35 -0.01 8.89
C ALA A 190 11.10 -1.49 9.22
N LEU A 191 10.53 -2.22 8.27
CA LEU A 191 10.45 -3.67 8.26
C LEU A 191 11.61 -4.20 7.42
N GLU A 192 12.22 -5.32 7.79
CA GLU A 192 13.36 -5.89 7.04
C GLU A 192 12.91 -6.79 5.88
N ASP A 193 11.65 -7.26 5.90
CA ASP A 193 11.05 -8.13 4.88
C ASP A 193 9.65 -7.64 4.53
N LEU A 194 9.34 -7.50 3.23
CA LEU A 194 7.99 -7.19 2.76
C LEU A 194 6.96 -8.26 3.15
N MET A 195 7.39 -9.51 3.38
CA MET A 195 6.50 -10.55 3.92
C MET A 195 6.17 -10.30 5.40
N ALA A 196 6.93 -9.44 6.10
CA ALA A 196 6.65 -8.99 7.46
C ALA A 196 5.66 -7.80 7.52
N LEU A 197 5.30 -7.20 6.38
CA LEU A 197 4.24 -6.17 6.30
C LEU A 197 2.88 -6.68 6.78
N ASN A 198 2.68 -8.00 6.69
CA ASN A 198 1.45 -8.63 7.12
C ASN A 198 1.44 -8.86 8.65
N MET A 199 1.34 -7.76 9.39
CA MET A 199 0.86 -7.77 10.76
C MET A 199 -0.66 -7.92 10.72
N SER A 200 -1.19 -8.95 11.39
CA SER A 200 -2.64 -9.06 11.59
C SER A 200 -3.17 -7.81 12.32
N HIS A 201 -4.44 -7.45 12.15
CA HIS A 201 -5.10 -6.39 12.92
C HIS A 201 -4.83 -6.55 14.42
N GLN A 202 -4.81 -7.77 14.95
CA GLN A 202 -4.39 -7.99 16.35
C GLN A 202 -2.96 -7.50 16.63
N LYS A 203 -1.98 -7.83 15.79
CA LYS A 203 -0.61 -7.34 15.93
C LYS A 203 -0.52 -5.82 15.75
N TRP A 204 -1.31 -5.25 14.83
CA TRP A 204 -1.45 -3.81 14.69
C TRP A 204 -2.04 -3.16 15.93
N MET A 205 -3.07 -3.76 16.53
CA MET A 205 -3.72 -3.28 17.74
C MET A 205 -2.82 -3.42 18.97
N THR A 206 -2.04 -4.51 19.08
CA THR A 206 -1.01 -4.67 20.12
C THR A 206 0.10 -3.65 19.94
N TYR A 207 0.60 -3.45 18.71
CA TYR A 207 1.56 -2.39 18.41
C TYR A 207 0.99 -1.01 18.78
N ARG A 208 -0.29 -0.75 18.46
CA ARG A 208 -1.02 0.46 18.87
C ARG A 208 -1.02 0.62 20.40
N GLN A 209 -1.40 -0.40 21.15
CA GLN A 209 -1.50 -0.35 22.60
C GLN A 209 -0.15 -0.13 23.25
N GLU A 210 0.89 -0.83 22.79
CA GLU A 210 2.25 -0.64 23.28
C GLU A 210 2.79 0.77 23.02
N ARG A 211 2.33 1.42 21.95
CA ARG A 211 2.74 2.79 21.59
C ARG A 211 1.95 3.85 22.35
N GLU A 212 0.63 3.70 22.47
CA GLU A 212 -0.22 4.56 23.33
C GLU A 212 0.35 4.57 24.77
N LEU A 213 0.69 3.40 25.32
CA LEU A 213 1.29 3.27 26.65
C LEU A 213 2.66 3.95 26.77
N LYS A 214 3.49 3.91 25.72
CA LYS A 214 4.80 4.58 25.70
C LYS A 214 4.65 6.10 25.63
N MET A 215 3.66 6.59 24.89
CA MET A 215 3.39 8.02 24.75
C MET A 215 2.85 8.62 26.05
N GLU A 216 1.92 7.93 26.72
CA GLU A 216 1.44 8.33 28.05
C GLU A 216 2.58 8.42 29.06
N ARG A 217 3.44 7.40 29.12
CA ARG A 217 4.62 7.42 30.00
C ARG A 217 5.61 8.54 29.67
N ALA A 218 5.80 8.85 28.39
CA ALA A 218 6.68 9.95 28.00
C ALA A 218 6.12 11.31 28.43
N LEU A 219 4.79 11.49 28.32
CA LEU A 219 4.10 12.70 28.77
C LEU A 219 4.15 12.85 30.30
N GLU A 220 3.93 11.77 31.06
CA GLU A 220 4.09 11.77 32.52
C GLU A 220 5.50 12.18 32.93
N LEU A 221 6.53 11.59 32.31
CA LEU A 221 7.93 11.95 32.57
C LEU A 221 8.24 13.41 32.23
N GLU A 222 7.58 13.97 31.22
CA GLU A 222 7.77 15.38 30.84
C GLU A 222 7.07 16.34 31.82
N LEU A 223 5.90 15.96 32.33
CA LEU A 223 5.18 16.67 33.38
C LEU A 223 5.96 16.65 34.70
N GLU A 224 6.46 15.48 35.12
CA GLU A 224 7.32 15.36 36.31
C GLU A 224 8.59 16.22 36.18
N LYS A 225 9.23 16.22 35.00
CA LYS A 225 10.39 17.08 34.73
C LYS A 225 10.05 18.58 34.79
N LYS A 226 8.85 18.97 34.35
CA LYS A 226 8.37 20.36 34.46
C LYS A 226 8.09 20.74 35.91
N GLU A 227 7.45 19.87 36.68
CA GLU A 227 7.21 20.10 38.11
C GLU A 227 8.52 20.22 38.90
N LEU A 228 9.47 19.30 38.69
CA LEU A 228 10.79 19.36 39.31
C LEU A 228 11.58 20.61 38.91
N ARG A 229 11.41 21.11 37.68
CA ARG A 229 12.01 22.39 37.24
C ARG A 229 11.35 23.59 37.91
N MET A 230 10.03 23.56 38.12
CA MET A 230 9.31 24.62 38.83
C MET A 230 9.67 24.64 40.33
N GLU A 231 9.76 23.48 40.98
CA GLU A 231 10.19 23.37 42.38
C GLU A 231 11.64 23.82 42.57
N ARG A 232 12.54 23.46 41.66
CA ARG A 232 13.93 23.96 41.68
C ARG A 232 14.02 25.45 41.37
N GLY A 233 13.19 25.97 40.47
CA GLY A 233 13.11 27.40 40.18
C GLY A 233 12.60 28.24 41.36
N TRP A 234 11.72 27.69 42.20
CA TRP A 234 11.26 28.33 43.43
C TRP A 234 12.31 28.34 44.55
N ASN A 235 13.23 27.36 44.57
CA ASN A 235 14.30 27.30 45.57
C ASN A 235 15.46 28.30 45.34
N TYR A 236 15.53 28.97 44.19
CA TYR A 236 16.52 30.03 43.91
C TYR A 236 15.96 31.46 44.11
N GLY A 237 14.72 31.59 44.62
CA GLY A 237 14.03 32.87 44.79
C GLY A 237 13.79 33.30 46.25
N ARG A 238 14.52 32.76 47.23
CA ARG A 238 14.50 33.21 48.63
C ARG A 238 15.88 33.64 49.11
#